data_AF-A0A537WHC7-F1
#
_entry.id   AF-A0A537WHC7-F1
#
_cell.length_a   1.000
_cell.length_b   1.000
_cell.length_c   1.000
_cell.angle_alpha   90.00
_cell.angle_beta   90.00
_cell.angle_gamma   90.00
#
_symmetry.space_group_name_H-M   'P 1'
#
loop_
_entity.id
_entity.type
_entity.pdbx_description
1 polymer ?
#
loop_
_entity_poly.entity_id
_entity_poly.type
_entity_poly.pdbx_seq_one_letter_code
_entity_poly.pdbx_strand_id
1 'polypeptide(L)' 'GLGFIPPPLWMAAKIGALSFFVIWLRATYPRLREDQLQQFSWLALIPLALVQIIVVGLVKVAVS' A
#
# COMPACT_ATOMS: atom_id res chain seq x y z
N GLY A 1 21.89 -2.79 -11.83
CA GLY A 1 21.12 -2.04 -12.83
C GLY A 1 20.28 -1.00 -12.12
N LEU A 2 20.19 0.23 -12.66
CA LEU A 2 19.73 1.49 -12.03
C LEU A 2 20.78 2.32 -11.25
N GLY A 3 22.07 2.18 -11.55
CA GLY A 3 23.12 3.01 -10.93
C GLY A 3 23.19 4.47 -11.41
N PHE A 4 22.29 4.90 -12.31
CA PHE A 4 22.36 6.22 -12.96
C PHE A 4 21.45 7.28 -12.33
N ILE A 5 20.43 6.88 -11.55
CA ILE A 5 19.51 7.82 -10.92
C ILE A 5 20.04 8.13 -9.52
N PRO A 6 20.37 9.40 -9.18
CA PRO A 6 20.75 9.77 -7.84
C PRO A 6 19.70 9.32 -6.82
N PRO A 7 20.08 8.68 -5.69
CA PRO A 7 19.13 8.19 -4.69
C PRO A 7 18.08 9.23 -4.24
N PRO A 8 18.42 10.52 -4.06
CA PRO A 8 17.43 11.54 -3.71
C PRO A 8 16.37 11.76 -4.80
N LEU A 9 16.77 11.72 -6.07
CA LEU A 9 15.87 11.95 -7.21
C LEU A 9 14.88 10.78 -7.36
N TRP A 10 15.36 9.56 -7.16
CA TRP A 10 14.50 8.37 -7.17
C TRP A 10 13.48 8.39 -6.03
N MET A 11 13.89 8.84 -4.84
CA MET A 11 12.98 9.01 -3.70
C MET A 11 11.95 10.11 -3.97
N ALA A 12 12.37 11.26 -4.51
CA ALA A 12 11.48 12.34 -4.89
C ALA A 12 10.45 11.90 -5.95
N ALA A 13 10.86 11.10 -6.94
CA ALA A 13 9.96 10.55 -7.95
C ALA A 13 8.88 9.64 -7.34
N LYS A 14 9.26 8.74 -6.41
CA LYS A 14 8.29 7.90 -5.69
C LYS A 14 7.30 8.72 -4.87
N ILE A 15 7.78 9.73 -4.15
CA ILE A 15 6.92 10.62 -3.34
C ILE A 15 5.96 11.39 -4.24
N GLY A 16 6.46 11.94 -5.36
CA GLY A 16 5.65 12.66 -6.35
C GLY A 16 4.57 11.77 -6.97
N ALA A 17 4.94 10.55 -7.37
CA ALA A 17 4.00 9.57 -7.91
C ALA A 17 2.91 9.18 -6.90
N LEU A 18 3.30 8.90 -5.65
CA LEU A 18 2.34 8.56 -4.59
C LEU A 18 1.41 9.73 -4.26
N SER A 19 1.95 10.95 -4.16
CA SER A 19 1.16 12.15 -3.87
C SER A 19 0.16 12.44 -4.98
N PHE A 20 0.58 12.34 -6.24
CA PHE A 20 -0.30 12.45 -7.39
C PHE A 20 -1.43 11.43 -7.32
N PHE A 21 -1.11 10.16 -7.04
CA PHE A 21 -2.10 9.09 -6.95
C PHE A 21 -3.12 9.34 -5.82
N VAL A 22 -2.67 9.76 -4.64
CA VAL A 22 -3.56 10.08 -3.51
C VAL A 22 -4.50 11.24 -3.84
N ILE A 23 -3.97 12.32 -4.45
CA ILE A 23 -4.79 13.47 -4.85
C ILE A 23 -5.79 13.08 -5.95
N TRP A 24 -5.35 12.28 -6.92
CA TRP A 24 -6.19 11.78 -8.00
C TRP A 24 -7.32 10.88 -7.50
N LEU A 25 -7.02 9.96 -6.58
CA LEU A 25 -8.03 9.12 -5.93
C LEU A 25 -9.05 9.98 -5.17
N ARG A 26 -8.61 10.99 -4.42
CA ARG A 26 -9.51 11.92 -3.72
C ARG A 26 -10.42 12.68 -4.68
N ALA A 27 -9.93 13.03 -5.87
CA ALA A 27 -10.72 13.72 -6.89
C ALA A 27 -11.72 12.80 -7.59
N THR A 28 -11.40 11.51 -7.75
CA THR A 28 -12.19 10.53 -8.50
C THR A 28 -13.23 9.82 -7.64
N TYR A 29 -12.92 9.54 -6.37
CA TYR A 29 -13.82 8.81 -5.47
C TYR A 29 -14.79 9.75 -4.74
N PRO A 30 -16.11 9.54 -4.86
CA PRO A 30 -17.10 10.25 -4.05
C PRO A 30 -16.98 9.85 -2.58
N ARG A 31 -17.36 10.78 -1.67
CA ARG A 31 -17.22 10.59 -0.21
C ARG A 31 -17.88 9.29 0.24
N LEU A 32 -17.08 8.36 0.75
CA LEU A 32 -17.56 7.11 1.36
C LEU A 32 -18.01 7.40 2.80
N ARG A 33 -19.10 6.77 3.24
CA ARG A 33 -19.52 6.83 4.65
C ARG A 33 -18.46 6.22 5.55
N GLU A 34 -18.30 6.80 6.72
CA GLU A 34 -17.36 6.37 7.75
C GLU A 34 -17.61 4.90 8.13
N ASP A 35 -18.88 4.49 8.23
CA ASP A 35 -19.27 3.12 8.54
C ASP A 35 -18.84 2.11 7.46
N GLN A 36 -18.86 2.52 6.18
CA GLN A 36 -18.46 1.67 5.06
C GLN A 36 -16.94 1.50 5.03
N LEU A 37 -16.20 2.55 5.36
CA LEU A 37 -14.75 2.48 5.50
C LEU A 37 -14.34 1.59 6.68
N GLN A 38 -15.05 1.72 7.81
CA GLN A 38 -14.86 0.88 8.99
C GLN A 38 -15.13 -0.59 8.63
N GLN A 39 -16.26 -0.88 7.98
CA GLN A 39 -16.62 -2.23 7.57
C GLN A 39 -15.58 -2.84 6.62
N PHE A 40 -15.09 -2.10 5.63
CA PHE A 40 -14.04 -2.56 4.72
C PHE A 40 -12.73 -2.85 5.47
N SER A 41 -12.34 -1.95 6.39
CA SER A 41 -11.12 -2.11 7.16
C SER A 41 -11.18 -3.36 8.05
N TRP A 42 -12.26 -3.53 8.79
CA TRP A 42 -12.39 -4.62 9.77
C TRP A 42 -12.74 -5.97 9.16
N LEU A 43 -13.59 -6.02 8.13
CA LEU A 43 -14.03 -7.29 7.54
C LEU A 43 -13.16 -7.78 6.40
N ALA A 44 -12.43 -6.90 5.70
CA ALA A 44 -11.61 -7.30 4.56
C ALA A 44 -10.12 -7.07 4.81
N LEU A 45 -9.70 -5.87 5.23
CA LEU A 45 -8.27 -5.55 5.34
C LEU A 45 -7.58 -6.28 6.49
N ILE A 46 -8.18 -6.32 7.68
CA ILE A 46 -7.63 -7.03 8.84
C ILE A 46 -7.40 -8.53 8.57
N PRO A 47 -8.41 -9.31 8.13
CA PRO A 47 -8.19 -10.73 7.85
C PRO A 47 -7.18 -10.95 6.73
N LEU A 48 -7.19 -10.11 5.68
CA LEU A 48 -6.19 -10.18 4.62
C LEU A 48 -4.77 -9.94 5.14
N ALA A 49 -4.58 -8.95 6.02
CA ALA A 49 -3.29 -8.67 6.64
C ALA A 49 -2.80 -9.82 7.53
N LEU A 50 -3.70 -10.46 8.29
CA LEU A 50 -3.37 -11.63 9.11
C LEU A 50 -2.91 -12.81 8.24
N VAL A 51 -3.61 -13.08 7.14
CA VAL A 51 -3.21 -14.12 6.17
C VAL A 51 -1.85 -13.80 5.57
N GLN A 52 -1.61 -12.54 5.16
CA GLN A 52 -0.31 -12.11 4.63
C GLN A 52 0.84 -12.34 5.62
N ILE A 53 0.64 -12.03 6.91
CA ILE A 53 1.65 -12.25 7.95
C ILE A 53 1.98 -13.73 8.08
N ILE A 54 0.97 -14.60 8.11
CA ILE A 54 1.17 -16.05 8.17
C ILE A 54 1.93 -16.53 6.93
N VAL A 55 1.51 -16.12 5.74
CA VAL A 55 2.14 -16.53 4.47
C VAL A 55 3.60 -16.09 4.43
N VAL A 56 3.91 -14.82 4.71
CA VAL A 56 5.28 -14.30 4.70
C VAL A 56 6.14 -15.00 5.76
N GLY A 57 5.59 -15.24 6.94
CA GLY A 57 6.28 -15.98 8.00
C GLY A 57 6.63 -17.41 7.56
N LEU A 58 5.68 -18.11 6.96
CA LEU A 58 5.86 -19.49 6.49
C LEU A 58 6.86 -19.56 5.34
N VAL A 59 6.78 -18.64 4.38
CA VAL A 59 7.73 -18.54 3.26
C VAL A 59 9.13 -18.24 3.77
N LYS A 60 9.30 -17.30 4.71
CA LYS A 60 10.60 -16.98 5.29
C LYS A 60 11.23 -18.22 5.96
N VAL A 61 10.44 -18.99 6.71
CA VAL A 61 10.92 -20.22 7.37
C VAL A 61 11.23 -21.31 6.33
N ALA A 62 10.41 -21.48 5.31
CA ALA A 62 10.62 -22.51 4.28
C ALA A 62 11.80 -22.22 3.33
N VAL A 63 12.16 -20.94 3.15
CA VAL A 63 13.30 -20.50 2.32
C VAL A 63 14.60 -20.44 3.12
N SER A 64 14.51 -20.45 4.45
CA SER A 64 15.67 -20.52 5.36
C SER A 64 16.19 -21.93 5.53
#